data_AF-A0A931LMX5-F1
#
_entry.id   AF-A0A931LMX5-F1
#
_cell.length_a   1.000
_cell.length_b   1.000
_cell.length_c   1.000
_cell.angle_alpha   90.00
_cell.angle_beta   90.00
_cell.angle_gamma   90.00
#
_symmetry.space_group_name_H-M   'P 1'
#
loop_
_entity.id
_entity.type
_entity.pdbx_description
1 polymer ?
#
loop_
_entity_poly.entity_id
_entity_poly.type
_entity_poly.pdbx_seq_one_letter_code
_entity_poly.pdbx_strand_id
1 'polypeptide(L)'
;MNDLEELRKGIALFNNREFFECHEVLEDQWRHEMSDLKDLYQAIIKIAVGFYHAERKNYVGAGKVLRKGLHQIEPYLEPGRAEFLELHPFVDQCTQCLAELERAEQGFFPFDTSHIPKLRWASDKRPPPASH
;
A
#
# COMPACT_ATOMS: atom_id res chain seq x y z
N MET A 1 20.98 -5.00 -3.71
CA MET A 1 21.28 -4.41 -2.38
C MET A 1 20.96 -2.91 -2.41
N ASN A 2 19.69 -2.57 -2.61
CA ASN A 2 19.11 -1.26 -2.24
C ASN A 2 17.58 -1.35 -2.00
N ASP A 3 17.03 -2.56 -2.07
CA ASP A 3 15.60 -2.81 -2.26
C ASP A 3 14.79 -2.32 -1.05
N LEU A 4 15.32 -2.59 0.15
CA LEU A 4 14.70 -2.11 1.38
C LEU A 4 14.74 -0.59 1.57
N GLU A 5 15.76 0.09 1.02
CA GLU A 5 15.90 1.54 1.19
C GLU A 5 14.82 2.28 0.39
N GLU A 6 14.60 1.87 -0.87
CA GLU A 6 13.52 2.40 -1.68
C GLU A 6 12.14 2.04 -1.11
N LEU A 7 11.98 0.84 -0.54
CA LEU A 7 10.74 0.47 0.17
C LEU A 7 10.49 1.39 1.39
N ARG A 8 11.53 1.70 2.17
CA ARG A 8 11.45 2.68 3.28
C ARG A 8 11.04 4.05 2.82
N LYS A 9 11.65 4.53 1.73
CA LYS A 9 11.34 5.82 1.14
C LYS A 9 9.91 5.87 0.64
N GLY A 10 9.45 4.87 -0.11
CA GLY A 10 8.08 4.79 -0.59
C GLY A 10 7.06 4.72 0.54
N ILE A 11 7.33 3.95 1.61
CA ILE A 11 6.46 3.90 2.80
C ILE A 11 6.42 5.26 3.52
N ALA A 12 7.55 5.98 3.61
CA ALA A 12 7.56 7.33 4.18
C ALA A 12 6.69 8.30 3.37
N LEU A 13 6.84 8.29 2.03
CA LEU A 13 6.02 9.09 1.11
C LEU A 13 4.53 8.75 1.23
N PHE A 14 4.19 7.45 1.24
CA PHE A 14 2.83 6.98 1.48
C PHE A 14 2.25 7.52 2.78
N ASN A 15 3.00 7.42 3.88
CA ASN A 15 2.58 7.88 5.21
C ASN A 15 2.44 9.40 5.32
N ASN A 16 3.07 10.15 4.42
CA ASN A 16 2.94 11.60 4.26
C ASN A 16 1.82 11.99 3.27
N ARG A 17 1.13 11.02 2.67
CA ARG A 17 0.11 11.22 1.62
C ARG A 17 0.68 11.76 0.30
N GLU A 18 1.98 11.60 0.10
CA GLU A 18 2.67 11.87 -1.17
C GLU A 18 2.52 10.63 -2.08
N PHE A 19 1.27 10.29 -2.42
CA PHE A 19 0.93 9.01 -3.07
C PHE A 19 1.49 8.90 -4.49
N PHE A 20 1.59 10.02 -5.21
CA PHE A 20 2.15 10.04 -6.55
C PHE A 20 3.67 9.78 -6.50
N GLU A 21 4.38 10.46 -5.60
CA GLU A 21 5.81 10.28 -5.38
C GLU A 21 6.12 8.87 -4.86
N CYS A 22 5.26 8.33 -3.98
CA CYS A 22 5.32 6.94 -3.56
C CYS A 22 5.20 5.98 -4.75
N HIS A 23 4.24 6.21 -5.65
CA HIS A 23 4.10 5.44 -6.88
C HIS A 23 5.38 5.48 -7.72
N GLU A 24 5.90 6.67 -8.02
CA GLU A 24 7.09 6.82 -8.87
C GLU A 24 8.31 6.10 -8.29
N VAL A 25 8.59 6.29 -6.99
CA VAL A 25 9.72 5.68 -6.29
C VAL A 25 9.61 4.15 -6.28
N LEU A 26 8.44 3.63 -5.93
CA LEU A 26 8.26 2.18 -5.83
C LEU A 26 8.14 1.52 -7.20
N GLU A 27 7.60 2.20 -8.22
CA GLU A 27 7.51 1.65 -9.58
C GLU A 27 8.90 1.49 -10.20
N ASP A 28 9.79 2.48 -10.02
CA ASP A 28 11.17 2.39 -10.48
C ASP A 28 11.88 1.18 -9.86
N GLN A 29 11.76 0.99 -8.54
CA GLN A 29 12.31 -0.18 -7.85
C GLN A 29 11.65 -1.49 -8.32
N TRP A 30 10.32 -1.52 -8.47
CA TRP A 30 9.57 -2.71 -8.90
C TRP A 30 10.00 -3.23 -10.28
N ARG A 31 10.35 -2.33 -11.21
CA ARG A 31 10.84 -2.70 -12.55
C ARG A 31 12.13 -3.51 -12.50
N HIS A 32 12.97 -3.26 -11.50
CA HIS A 32 14.26 -3.91 -11.32
C HIS A 32 14.24 -5.05 -10.29
N GLU A 33 13.16 -5.17 -9.51
CA GLU A 33 12.99 -6.20 -8.49
C GLU A 33 12.77 -7.60 -9.09
N MET A 34 13.50 -8.57 -8.56
CA MET A 34 13.46 -9.98 -9.00
C MET A 34 13.19 -10.95 -7.84
N SER A 35 13.11 -10.45 -6.61
CA SER A 35 12.81 -11.25 -5.42
C SER A 35 11.30 -11.43 -5.20
N ASP A 36 10.97 -12.24 -4.19
CA ASP A 36 9.60 -12.46 -3.72
C ASP A 36 8.92 -11.19 -3.20
N LEU A 37 9.61 -10.06 -3.06
CA LEU A 37 9.00 -8.77 -2.68
C LEU A 37 8.36 -8.04 -3.85
N LYS A 38 8.60 -8.47 -5.10
CA LYS A 38 8.08 -7.80 -6.30
C LYS A 38 6.58 -7.53 -6.25
N ASP A 39 5.78 -8.53 -5.84
CA ASP A 39 4.34 -8.37 -5.75
C ASP A 39 3.91 -7.49 -4.57
N LEU A 40 4.71 -7.41 -3.50
CA LEU A 40 4.49 -6.49 -2.37
C LEU A 40 4.65 -5.04 -2.81
N TYR A 41 5.70 -4.71 -3.58
CA TYR A 41 5.85 -3.37 -4.15
C TYR A 41 4.64 -3.02 -5.00
N GLN A 42 4.23 -3.91 -5.90
CA GLN A 42 3.10 -3.66 -6.78
C GLN A 42 1.77 -3.51 -6.00
N ALA A 43 1.60 -4.26 -4.90
CA ALA A 43 0.45 -4.10 -4.02
C ALA A 43 0.43 -2.70 -3.36
N ILE A 44 1.55 -2.26 -2.78
CA ILE A 44 1.67 -0.94 -2.14
C ILE A 44 1.44 0.18 -3.16
N ILE A 45 2.01 0.06 -4.38
CA ILE A 45 1.79 1.00 -5.48
C ILE A 45 0.30 1.13 -5.80
N LYS A 46 -0.42 0.01 -5.95
CA LYS A 46 -1.87 0.02 -6.24
C LYS A 46 -2.68 0.65 -5.10
N ILE A 47 -2.30 0.39 -3.85
CA ILE A 47 -2.94 1.00 -2.68
C ILE A 47 -2.70 2.51 -2.67
N ALA A 48 -1.48 2.97 -2.94
CA ALA A 48 -1.14 4.40 -3.07
C ALA A 48 -1.96 5.08 -4.17
N VAL A 49 -2.05 4.47 -5.37
CA VAL A 49 -2.87 4.97 -6.48
C VAL A 49 -4.36 5.01 -6.11
N GLY A 50 -4.85 4.03 -5.34
CA GLY A 50 -6.22 4.03 -4.81
C GLY A 50 -6.51 5.24 -3.94
N PHE A 51 -5.63 5.53 -3.00
CA PHE A 51 -5.78 6.70 -2.13
C PHE A 51 -5.57 8.03 -2.88
N TYR A 52 -4.66 8.09 -3.85
CA TYR A 52 -4.53 9.24 -4.75
C TYR A 52 -5.83 9.53 -5.52
N HIS A 53 -6.51 8.50 -6.02
CA HIS A 53 -7.81 8.66 -6.66
C HIS A 53 -8.90 9.11 -5.67
N ALA A 54 -8.87 8.59 -4.44
CA ALA A 54 -9.81 8.95 -3.39
C ALA A 54 -9.71 10.44 -3.02
N GLU A 55 -8.50 10.99 -2.88
CA GLU A 55 -8.28 12.41 -2.61
C GLU A 55 -8.83 13.32 -3.71
N ARG A 56 -8.85 12.82 -4.95
CA ARG A 56 -9.38 13.51 -6.12
C ARG A 56 -10.87 13.25 -6.36
N LYS A 57 -11.55 12.62 -5.39
CA LYS A 57 -12.98 12.25 -5.43
C LYS A 57 -13.36 11.33 -6.59
N ASN A 58 -12.39 10.59 -7.14
CA ASN A 58 -12.64 9.53 -8.11
C ASN A 58 -12.86 8.20 -7.37
N TYR A 59 -14.01 8.09 -6.68
CA TYR A 59 -14.28 6.96 -5.79
C TYR A 59 -14.39 5.61 -6.52
N VAL A 60 -15.01 5.60 -7.71
CA VAL A 60 -15.11 4.41 -8.58
C VAL A 60 -13.71 3.88 -8.92
N GLY A 61 -12.83 4.78 -9.37
CA GLY A 61 -11.44 4.45 -9.71
C GLY A 61 -10.66 3.99 -8.49
N ALA A 62 -10.80 4.72 -7.37
CA ALA A 62 -10.16 4.43 -6.09
C ALA A 62 -10.52 3.02 -5.60
N GLY A 63 -11.80 2.69 -5.49
CA GLY A 63 -12.26 1.39 -5.01
C GLY A 63 -11.78 0.23 -5.89
N LYS A 64 -11.80 0.41 -7.21
CA LYS A 64 -11.34 -0.62 -8.17
C LYS A 64 -9.86 -0.95 -8.00
N VAL A 65 -8.99 0.06 -7.90
CA VAL A 65 -7.54 -0.18 -7.79
C VAL A 65 -7.15 -0.60 -6.37
N LEU A 66 -7.80 -0.05 -5.34
CA LEU A 66 -7.56 -0.41 -3.94
C LEU A 66 -7.88 -1.88 -3.69
N ARG A 67 -9.01 -2.39 -4.21
CA ARG A 67 -9.36 -3.82 -4.13
C ARG A 67 -8.30 -4.73 -4.76
N LYS A 68 -7.71 -4.32 -5.89
CA LYS A 68 -6.63 -5.09 -6.53
C LYS A 68 -5.36 -5.09 -5.70
N GLY A 69 -5.02 -3.94 -5.09
CA GLY A 69 -3.89 -3.84 -4.18
C GLY A 69 -4.05 -4.72 -2.95
N LEU A 70 -5.24 -4.69 -2.33
CA LEU A 70 -5.58 -5.55 -1.19
C LEU A 70 -5.50 -7.04 -1.54
N HIS A 71 -6.08 -7.48 -2.65
CA HIS A 71 -5.97 -8.89 -3.07
C HIS A 71 -4.51 -9.32 -3.32
N GLN A 72 -3.68 -8.42 -3.84
CA GLN A 72 -2.26 -8.75 -4.10
C GLN A 72 -1.42 -8.77 -2.82
N ILE A 73 -1.82 -8.06 -1.76
CA ILE A 73 -1.08 -8.03 -0.50
C ILE A 73 -1.39 -9.23 0.40
N GLU A 74 -2.52 -9.92 0.19
CA GLU A 74 -2.99 -11.06 1.00
C GLU A 74 -1.91 -12.14 1.24
N PRO A 75 -1.15 -12.61 0.24
CA PRO A 75 -0.12 -13.63 0.48
C PRO A 75 0.98 -13.19 1.46
N TYR A 76 1.20 -11.89 1.62
CA TYR A 76 2.21 -11.32 2.52
C TYR A 76 1.75 -11.20 3.97
N LEU A 77 0.47 -11.47 4.26
CA LEU A 77 -0.03 -11.61 5.62
C LEU A 77 0.46 -12.91 6.28
N GLU A 78 0.82 -13.91 5.48
CA GLU A 78 1.37 -15.17 5.97
C GLU A 78 2.73 -14.95 6.68
N PRO A 79 2.97 -15.65 7.80
CA PRO A 79 4.24 -15.57 8.51
C PRO A 79 5.45 -15.82 7.60
N GLY A 80 6.52 -15.03 7.81
CA GLY A 80 7.80 -15.18 7.10
C GLY A 80 7.91 -14.48 5.74
N ARG A 81 6.83 -13.88 5.21
CA ARG A 81 6.88 -13.17 3.91
C ARG A 81 7.22 -11.68 4.02
N ALA A 82 6.55 -10.96 4.91
CA ALA A 82 6.72 -9.51 5.07
C ALA A 82 6.67 -9.06 6.54
N GLU A 83 7.26 -9.85 7.44
CA GLU A 83 7.19 -9.61 8.91
C GLU A 83 7.84 -8.30 9.37
N PHE A 84 8.58 -7.63 8.50
CA PHE A 84 9.16 -6.32 8.76
C PHE A 84 8.13 -5.18 8.64
N LEU A 85 6.90 -5.48 8.17
CA LEU A 85 5.77 -4.56 8.09
C LEU A 85 4.58 -5.03 8.94
N GLU A 86 3.87 -4.08 9.55
CA GLU A 86 2.62 -4.33 10.26
C GLU A 86 1.44 -4.40 9.26
N LEU A 87 1.39 -5.47 8.45
CA LEU A 87 0.42 -5.57 7.35
C LEU A 87 -1.02 -5.86 7.80
N HIS A 88 -1.23 -6.67 8.84
CA HIS A 88 -2.58 -6.99 9.33
C HIS A 88 -3.41 -5.74 9.66
N PRO A 89 -2.98 -4.85 10.58
CA PRO A 89 -3.76 -3.65 10.89
C PRO A 89 -3.88 -2.71 9.68
N PHE A 90 -2.86 -2.64 8.83
CA PHE A 90 -2.88 -1.83 7.62
C PHE A 90 -3.95 -2.29 6.63
N VAL A 91 -4.05 -3.61 6.38
CA VAL A 91 -5.03 -4.22 5.48
C VAL A 91 -6.45 -4.08 6.01
N ASP A 92 -6.64 -4.27 7.31
CA ASP A 92 -7.95 -4.08 7.95
C ASP A 92 -8.45 -2.64 7.76
N GLN A 93 -7.58 -1.66 7.97
CA GLN A 93 -7.91 -0.24 7.80
C GLN A 93 -8.13 0.13 6.32
N CYS A 94 -7.33 -0.42 5.39
CA CYS A 94 -7.55 -0.24 3.95
C CYS A 94 -8.89 -0.83 3.51
N THR A 95 -9.29 -1.97 4.09
CA THR A 95 -10.58 -2.62 3.82
C THR A 95 -11.75 -1.77 4.33
N GLN A 96 -11.60 -1.12 5.50
CA GLN A 96 -12.57 -0.14 6.00
C GLN A 96 -12.69 1.06 5.06
N CYS A 97 -11.55 1.59 4.58
CA CYS A 97 -11.55 2.67 3.59
C CYS A 97 -12.24 2.27 2.28
N LEU A 98 -12.04 1.04 1.82
CA LEU A 98 -12.72 0.52 0.63
C LEU A 98 -14.25 0.52 0.81
N ALA A 99 -14.74 0.03 1.94
CA ALA A 99 -16.18 0.05 2.23
C ALA A 99 -16.74 1.48 2.34
N GLU A 100 -15.94 2.42 2.84
CA GLU A 100 -16.33 3.84 2.88
C GLU A 100 -16.38 4.45 1.46
N LEU A 101 -15.40 4.15 0.61
CA LEU A 101 -15.39 4.58 -0.79
C LEU A 101 -16.61 4.08 -1.57
N GLU A 102 -17.04 2.83 -1.33
CA GLU A 102 -18.24 2.26 -1.94
C GLU A 102 -19.53 2.98 -1.51
N ARG A 103 -19.58 3.47 -0.26
CA ARG A 103 -20.70 4.30 0.22
C ARG A 103 -20.63 5.71 -0.37
N ALA A 104 -19.42 6.27 -0.49
CA ALA A 104 -19.22 7.58 -1.08
C ALA A 104 -19.58 7.62 -2.57
N GLU A 105 -19.29 6.55 -3.31
CA GLU A 105 -19.72 6.34 -4.69
C GLU A 105 -21.25 6.39 -4.83
N GLN A 106 -21.97 5.82 -3.86
CA GLN A 106 -23.45 5.82 -3.83
C GLN A 106 -24.06 7.15 -3.34
N GLY A 107 -23.23 8.15 -3.01
CA GLY A 107 -23.69 9.48 -2.62
C GLY A 107 -24.16 9.60 -1.16
N PHE A 108 -23.85 8.64 -0.29
CA PHE A 108 -24.22 8.73 1.14
C PHE A 108 -23.44 9.86 1.84
N PHE A 109 -22.11 9.76 1.85
CA PHE A 109 -21.20 10.73 2.47
C PHE A 109 -19.87 10.73 1.71
N PRO A 110 -19.17 11.87 1.58
CA PRO A 110 -17.84 11.87 0.98
C PRO A 110 -16.88 11.03 1.81
N PHE A 111 -15.90 10.40 1.15
CA PHE A 111 -14.83 9.66 1.81
C PHE A 111 -13.99 10.59 2.70
N ASP A 112 -13.85 10.26 3.97
CA ASP A 112 -13.00 10.96 4.91
C ASP A 112 -11.55 10.50 4.76
N THR A 113 -10.77 11.32 4.09
CA THR A 113 -9.37 11.01 3.83
C THR A 113 -8.49 10.95 5.09
N SER A 114 -8.98 11.39 6.25
CA SER A 114 -8.27 11.21 7.53
C SER A 114 -8.23 9.75 7.97
N HIS A 115 -9.10 8.89 7.42
CA HIS A 115 -9.11 7.45 7.68
C HIS A 115 -8.04 6.67 6.90
N ILE A 116 -7.36 7.30 5.94
CA ILE A 116 -6.29 6.64 5.18
C ILE A 116 -5.20 6.17 6.17
N PRO A 117 -4.92 4.85 6.22
CA PRO A 117 -4.02 4.31 7.23
C PRO A 117 -2.56 4.63 6.93
N LYS A 118 -1.71 4.44 7.93
CA LYS A 118 -0.26 4.45 7.77
C LYS A 118 0.27 3.03 7.75
N LEU A 119 1.21 2.76 6.84
CA LEU A 119 1.94 1.51 6.79
C LEU A 119 3.16 1.60 7.72
N ARG A 120 3.18 0.77 8.77
CA ARG A 120 4.18 0.82 9.84
C ARG A 120 5.21 -0.30 9.71
N TRP A 121 6.42 0.01 10.15
CA TRP A 121 7.49 -0.97 10.32
C TRP A 121 7.29 -1.73 11.62
N ALA A 122 7.51 -3.05 11.58
CA ALA A 122 7.53 -3.85 12.79
C ALA A 122 8.77 -3.48 13.63
N SER A 123 8.55 -3.12 14.90
CA SER A 123 9.54 -2.50 15.80
C SER A 123 10.83 -3.31 16.06
N ASP A 124 10.86 -4.61 15.70
CA ASP A 124 11.92 -5.55 16.12
C ASP A 124 12.47 -6.45 15.01
N LYS A 125 11.94 -6.37 13.78
CA LYS A 125 12.31 -7.31 12.70
C LYS A 125 12.96 -6.57 11.55
N ARG A 126 14.28 -6.75 11.39
CA ARG A 126 14.92 -6.45 10.10
C ARG A 126 14.34 -7.40 9.06
N PRO A 127 14.09 -6.93 7.83
CA PRO A 127 13.72 -7.82 6.74
C PRO A 127 14.80 -8.89 6.54
N PRO A 128 14.43 -10.08 6.03
CA PRO A 128 15.41 -11.09 5.67
C PRO A 128 16.42 -10.49 4.68
N PRO A 129 17.70 -10.85 4.78
CA PRO A 129 18.69 -10.41 3.79
C PRO A 129 18.24 -10.87 2.40
N ALA A 130 18.39 -10.01 1.40
CA ALA A 130 18.10 -10.37 0.01
C ALA A 130 18.92 -11.61 -0.37
N SER A 131 18.23 -12.70 -0.69
CA SER A 131 18.86 -13.91 -1.23
C SER A 131 19.56 -13.55 -2.53
N HIS A 132 20.87 -13.79 -2.59
CA HIS A 132 21.70 -13.61 -3.78
C HIS A 132 21.43 -14.70 -4.81
#